data_AF-A0A0M1P2Q3-F1
#
_entry.id   AF-A0A0M1P2Q3-F1
#
_cell.length_a   1.000
_cell.length_b   1.000
_cell.length_c   1.000
_cell.angle_alpha   90.00
_cell.angle_beta   90.00
_cell.angle_gamma   90.00
#
_symmetry.space_group_name_H-M   'P 1'
#
loop_
_entity.id
_entity.type
_entity.pdbx_description
1 polymer ?
#
loop_
_entity_poly.entity_id
_entity_poly.type
_entity_poly.pdbx_seq_one_letter_code
_entity_poly.pdbx_strand_id
1 'polypeptide(L)'
;MEQAVKKLQDEITSSKRNPYIQVIGNFLIQHVQAHSDSAEQILAEGKTIAKSLEAMKKEAMKKQSNGMAMLTDEEGYAIVLNYFGINGQPQVSRFDVKLDDFL
;
A
#
# COMPACT_ATOMS: atom_id res chain seq x y z
N MET A 1 12.45 -11.35 -5.34
CA MET A 1 12.13 -9.95 -5.69
C MET A 1 11.41 -9.83 -7.04
N GLU A 2 12.02 -10.17 -8.17
CA GLU A 2 11.40 -10.01 -9.52
C GLU A 2 10.01 -10.66 -9.65
N GLN A 3 9.84 -11.88 -9.14
CA GLN A 3 8.55 -12.58 -9.16
C GLN A 3 7.46 -11.82 -8.37
N ALA A 4 7.83 -11.20 -7.24
CA ALA A 4 6.91 -10.40 -6.43
C ALA A 4 6.48 -9.13 -7.18
N VAL A 5 7.44 -8.44 -7.82
CA VAL A 5 7.16 -7.26 -8.66
C VAL A 5 6.25 -7.65 -9.82
N LYS A 6 6.55 -8.75 -10.53
CA LYS A 6 5.72 -9.25 -11.63
C LYS A 6 4.29 -9.55 -11.17
N LYS A 7 4.13 -10.26 -10.03
CA LYS A 7 2.81 -10.54 -9.44
C LYS A 7 2.02 -9.25 -9.20
N LEU A 8 2.65 -8.24 -8.60
CA LEU A 8 2.00 -6.95 -8.34
C LEU A 8 1.62 -6.23 -9.64
N GLN A 9 2.49 -6.24 -10.65
CA GLN A 9 2.20 -5.67 -11.98
C GLN A 9 1.03 -6.39 -12.67
N ASP A 10 0.95 -7.71 -12.56
CA ASP A 10 -0.14 -8.51 -13.12
C ASP A 10 -1.48 -8.16 -12.43
N GLU A 11 -1.48 -7.97 -11.10
CA GLU A 11 -2.66 -7.54 -10.34
C GLU A 11 -3.11 -6.12 -10.71
N ILE A 12 -2.17 -5.17 -10.88
CA ILE A 12 -2.45 -3.80 -11.34
C ILE A 12 -3.07 -3.83 -12.76
N THR A 13 -2.45 -4.59 -13.66
CA THR A 13 -2.86 -4.68 -15.07
C THR A 13 -4.20 -5.38 -15.23
N SER A 14 -4.54 -6.34 -14.36
CA SER A 14 -5.84 -7.00 -14.35
C SER A 14 -6.95 -6.12 -13.77
N SER A 15 -6.57 -5.05 -13.05
CA SER A 15 -7.50 -4.20 -12.28
C SER A 15 -7.51 -2.75 -12.76
N LYS A 16 -7.25 -2.48 -14.05
CA LYS A 16 -7.03 -1.10 -14.59
C LYS A 16 -8.09 -0.07 -14.20
N ARG A 17 -9.33 -0.48 -13.94
CA ARG A 17 -10.43 0.42 -13.56
C ARG A 17 -10.48 0.78 -12.06
N ASN A 18 -9.65 0.16 -11.22
CA ASN A 18 -9.60 0.45 -9.79
C ASN A 18 -8.36 1.31 -9.45
N PRO A 19 -8.52 2.63 -9.25
CA PRO A 19 -7.40 3.54 -8.98
C PRO A 19 -6.67 3.20 -7.68
N TYR A 20 -7.37 2.65 -6.68
CA TYR A 20 -6.76 2.29 -5.40
C TYR A 20 -5.79 1.11 -5.54
N ILE A 21 -6.09 0.15 -6.41
CA ILE A 21 -5.17 -0.96 -6.71
C ILE A 21 -3.90 -0.43 -7.40
N GLN A 22 -4.02 0.59 -8.25
CA GLN A 22 -2.84 1.19 -8.88
C GLN A 22 -1.94 1.88 -7.85
N VAL A 23 -2.51 2.70 -6.97
CA VAL A 23 -1.76 3.41 -5.92
C VAL A 23 -1.06 2.43 -4.98
N ILE A 24 -1.79 1.47 -4.42
CA ILE A 24 -1.21 0.48 -3.50
C ILE A 24 -0.24 -0.45 -4.20
N GLY A 25 -0.53 -0.85 -5.43
CA GLY A 25 0.38 -1.70 -6.21
C GLY A 25 1.72 -1.02 -6.49
N ASN A 26 1.70 0.25 -6.90
CA ASN A 26 2.93 1.01 -7.13
C ASN A 26 3.72 1.22 -5.83
N PHE A 27 3.05 1.53 -4.73
CA PHE A 27 3.68 1.60 -3.41
C PHE A 27 4.37 0.28 -3.04
N LEU A 28 3.69 -0.86 -3.19
CA LEU A 28 4.26 -2.18 -2.88
C LEU A 28 5.44 -2.54 -3.78
N ILE A 29 5.40 -2.17 -5.06
CA ILE A 29 6.53 -2.36 -5.98
C ILE A 29 7.76 -1.59 -5.48
N GLN A 30 7.59 -0.30 -5.16
CA GLN A 30 8.67 0.52 -4.63
C GLN A 30 9.21 -0.05 -3.30
N HIS A 31 8.31 -0.51 -2.44
CA HIS A 31 8.68 -1.10 -1.16
C HIS A 31 9.56 -2.35 -1.34
N VAL A 32 9.15 -3.30 -2.21
CA VAL A 32 9.90 -4.54 -2.49
C VAL A 32 11.24 -4.26 -3.18
N GLN A 33 11.32 -3.20 -3.99
CA GLN A 33 12.58 -2.79 -4.62
C GLN A 33 13.58 -2.24 -3.59
N ALA A 34 13.09 -1.52 -2.58
CA ALA A 34 13.91 -1.01 -1.48
C ALA A 34 14.21 -2.08 -0.40
N HIS A 35 13.32 -3.06 -0.23
CA HIS A 35 13.37 -4.10 0.81
C HIS A 35 13.13 -5.46 0.17
N SER A 36 14.17 -6.05 -0.42
CA SER A 36 14.04 -7.28 -1.20
C SER A 36 13.62 -8.50 -0.37
N ASP A 37 13.85 -8.46 0.93
CA ASP A 37 13.44 -9.45 1.93
C ASP A 37 11.91 -9.54 2.09
N SER A 38 11.17 -8.49 1.73
CA SER A 38 9.71 -8.45 1.75
C SER A 38 9.04 -9.23 0.60
N ALA A 39 9.83 -9.77 -0.34
CA ALA A 39 9.31 -10.44 -1.53
C ALA A 39 8.55 -11.73 -1.21
N GLU A 40 8.96 -12.50 -0.20
CA GLU A 40 8.32 -13.76 0.17
C GLU A 40 6.91 -13.53 0.72
N GLN A 41 6.75 -12.50 1.54
CA GLN A 41 5.48 -12.06 2.13
C GLN A 41 4.47 -11.66 1.04
N ILE A 42 4.95 -11.02 -0.04
CA ILE A 42 4.12 -10.61 -1.19
C ILE A 42 3.66 -11.81 -2.02
N LEU A 43 4.50 -12.84 -2.10
CA LEU A 43 4.22 -14.07 -2.85
C LEU A 43 3.40 -15.09 -2.04
N ALA A 44 3.26 -14.89 -0.74
CA ALA A 44 2.51 -15.79 0.13
C ALA A 44 1.06 -16.01 -0.36
N GLU A 45 0.59 -17.23 -0.21
CA GLU A 45 -0.71 -17.65 -0.73
C GLU A 45 -1.84 -16.76 -0.19
N GLY A 46 -2.73 -16.35 -1.11
CA GLY A 46 -3.90 -15.56 -0.78
C GLY A 46 -3.64 -14.10 -0.44
N LYS A 47 -2.38 -13.62 -0.48
CA LYS A 47 -2.03 -12.20 -0.34
C LYS A 47 -2.21 -11.47 -1.67
N THR A 48 -3.10 -10.47 -1.70
CA THR A 48 -3.37 -9.66 -2.91
C THR A 48 -3.54 -8.20 -2.55
N ILE A 49 -3.36 -7.30 -3.53
CA ILE A 49 -3.57 -5.87 -3.38
C ILE A 49 -5.03 -5.61 -2.97
N ALA A 50 -5.98 -6.26 -3.64
CA ALA A 50 -7.40 -6.11 -3.33
C ALA A 50 -7.74 -6.47 -1.88
N LYS A 51 -7.19 -7.57 -1.35
CA LYS A 51 -7.42 -7.95 0.04
C LYS A 51 -6.71 -7.03 1.05
N SER A 52 -5.59 -6.42 0.67
CA SER A 52 -4.96 -5.39 1.49
C SER A 52 -5.83 -4.13 1.61
N LEU A 53 -6.55 -3.75 0.54
CA LEU A 53 -7.53 -2.67 0.56
C LEU A 53 -8.74 -3.01 1.44
N GLU A 54 -9.21 -4.26 1.42
CA GLU A 54 -10.25 -4.71 2.35
C GLU A 54 -9.78 -4.67 3.81
N ALA A 55 -8.51 -4.98 4.08
CA ALA A 55 -7.93 -4.82 5.41
C ALA A 55 -7.87 -3.34 5.82
N MET A 56 -7.44 -2.45 4.93
CA MET A 56 -7.44 -1.00 5.15
C MET A 56 -8.84 -0.48 5.45
N LYS A 57 -9.85 -0.89 4.67
CA LYS A 57 -11.25 -0.55 4.89
C LYS A 57 -11.74 -0.99 6.27
N LYS A 58 -11.42 -2.21 6.69
CA LYS A 58 -11.79 -2.73 8.02
C LYS A 58 -11.20 -1.90 9.15
N GLU A 59 -9.94 -1.47 9.04
CA GLU A 59 -9.31 -0.60 10.04
C GLU A 59 -9.92 0.81 10.03
N ALA A 60 -10.18 1.39 8.86
CA ALA A 60 -10.86 2.67 8.71
C ALA A 60 -12.24 2.65 9.37
N MET A 61 -13.02 1.58 9.18
CA MET A 61 -14.35 1.41 9.79
C MET A 61 -14.32 1.42 11.33
N LYS A 62 -13.20 1.08 11.97
CA LYS A 62 -13.08 1.16 13.44
C LYS A 62 -12.91 2.60 13.94
N LYS A 63 -12.33 3.47 13.10
CA LYS A 63 -12.04 4.88 13.42
C LYS A 63 -13.11 5.84 12.88
N GLN A 64 -14.08 5.36 12.11
CA GLN A 64 -15.01 6.23 11.41
C GLN A 64 -15.91 7.01 12.37
N SER A 65 -16.23 8.24 11.99
CA SER A 65 -17.28 9.06 12.56
C SER A 65 -18.23 9.48 11.45
N ASN A 66 -19.53 9.25 11.63
CA ASN A 66 -20.57 9.53 10.63
C ASN A 66 -20.27 8.93 9.24
N GLY A 67 -19.76 7.69 9.20
CA GLY A 67 -19.47 6.98 7.95
C GLY A 67 -18.19 7.42 7.23
N MET A 68 -17.40 8.29 7.84
CA MET A 68 -16.13 8.77 7.29
C MET A 68 -14.98 8.51 8.25
N ALA A 69 -13.90 7.93 7.72
CA ALA A 69 -12.61 7.88 8.39
C ALA A 69 -11.58 8.49 7.43
N MET A 70 -10.77 9.40 7.95
CA MET A 70 -9.62 9.92 7.22
C MET A 70 -8.39 9.16 7.73
N LEU A 71 -7.69 8.51 6.81
CA LEU A 71 -6.38 7.93 7.08
C LEU A 71 -5.33 8.81 6.39
N THR A 72 -4.21 9.01 7.07
CA THR A 72 -3.00 9.51 6.40
C THR A 72 -2.43 8.44 5.47
N ASP A 73 -1.61 8.85 4.50
CA ASP A 73 -0.90 7.90 3.62
C ASP A 73 -0.06 6.91 4.45
N GLU A 74 0.62 7.40 5.49
CA GLU A 74 1.42 6.58 6.40
C GLU A 74 0.57 5.49 7.10
N GLU A 75 -0.59 5.86 7.64
CA GLU A 75 -1.51 4.89 8.26
C GLU A 75 -2.03 3.86 7.25
N GLY A 76 -2.44 4.33 6.06
CA GLY A 76 -2.92 3.46 5.00
C GLY A 76 -1.86 2.45 4.57
N TYR A 77 -0.65 2.91 4.28
CA TYR A 77 0.47 2.07 3.89
C TYR A 77 0.91 1.11 4.99
N ALA A 78 0.92 1.55 6.26
CA ALA A 78 1.22 0.67 7.39
C ALA A 78 0.21 -0.48 7.49
N ILE A 79 -1.08 -0.22 7.31
CA ILE A 79 -2.11 -1.28 7.32
C ILE A 79 -1.90 -2.27 6.17
N VAL A 80 -1.53 -1.78 4.99
CA VAL A 80 -1.21 -2.64 3.84
C VAL A 80 0.00 -3.52 4.13
N LEU A 81 1.11 -2.96 4.61
CA LEU A 81 2.31 -3.75 4.95
C LEU A 81 2.01 -4.80 6.04
N ASN A 82 1.26 -4.41 7.07
CA ASN A 82 0.79 -5.32 8.12
C ASN A 82 -0.06 -6.45 7.55
N TYR A 83 -0.93 -6.18 6.57
CA TYR A 83 -1.69 -7.21 5.89
C TYR A 83 -0.78 -8.23 5.20
N PHE A 84 0.35 -7.84 4.63
CA PHE A 84 1.32 -8.77 4.06
C PHE A 84 2.20 -9.46 5.11
N GLY A 85 2.24 -8.97 6.34
CA GLY A 85 3.15 -9.47 7.39
C GLY A 85 4.56 -8.88 7.26
N ILE A 86 4.68 -7.71 6.65
CA ILE A 86 5.94 -6.98 6.51
C ILE A 86 6.06 -6.01 7.68
N ASN A 87 7.07 -6.22 8.52
CA ASN A 87 7.33 -5.40 9.70
C ASN A 87 8.25 -4.23 9.32
N GLY A 88 7.81 -2.99 9.54
CA GLY A 88 8.59 -1.78 9.26
C GLY A 88 7.71 -0.54 9.12
N GLN A 89 8.32 0.64 9.16
CA GLN A 89 7.62 1.89 8.84
C GLN A 89 7.58 2.09 7.32
N PRO A 90 6.44 2.49 6.74
CA PRO A 90 6.37 2.81 5.33
C PRO A 90 7.29 3.99 5.01
N GLN A 91 8.24 3.80 4.10
CA GLN A 91 9.10 4.88 3.62
C GLN A 91 8.28 5.77 2.67
N VAL A 92 7.59 6.76 3.22
CA VAL A 92 6.90 7.77 2.43
C VAL A 92 7.93 8.82 2.06
N SER A 93 8.34 8.88 0.79
CA SER A 93 9.12 10.02 0.29
C SER A 93 8.21 11.25 0.29
N ARG A 94 8.08 11.90 1.45
CA ARG A 94 7.43 13.21 1.57
C ARG A 94 8.27 14.18 0.76
N PHE A 95 7.81 14.55 -0.43
CA PHE A 95 8.30 15.77 -1.04
C PHE A 95 7.92 16.89 -0.07
N ASP A 96 8.91 17.35 0.71
CA ASP A 96 8.79 18.53 1.55
C ASP A 96 8.59 19.73 0.63
N VAL A 97 7.34 19.96 0.23
CA VAL A 97 6.95 21.22 -0.38
C VAL A 97 6.97 22.23 0.76
N LYS A 98 7.98 23.11 0.74
CA LYS A 98 8.09 24.14 1.76
C LYS A 98 6.93 25.10 1.56
N LEU A 99 6.32 25.55 2.67
CA LEU A 99 5.26 26.56 2.64
C LEU A 99 5.69 27.83 1.86
N ASP A 100 7.00 28.07 1.82
CA ASP A 100 7.63 29.19 1.12
C ASP A 100 7.50 29.10 -0.41
N ASP A 101 7.15 27.95 -0.99
CA ASP A 101 6.94 27.81 -2.44
C ASP A 101 5.55 28.32 -2.89
N PHE A 102 4.67 28.69 -1.95
CA PHE A 102 3.31 29.17 -2.20
C PHE A 102 3.08 30.65 -1.83
N LEU A 103 4.10 31.37 -1.35
CA LEU A 103 4.02 32.77 -0.93
C LEU A 103 4.87 33.71 -1.78
#